data_AF-A0A1F8PZH5-F1
#
_entry.id   AF-A0A1F8PZH5-F1
#
_cell.length_a   1.000
_cell.length_b   1.000
_cell.length_c   1.000
_cell.angle_alpha   90.00
_cell.angle_beta   90.00
_cell.angle_gamma   90.00
#
_symmetry.space_group_name_H-M   'P 1'
#
loop_
_entity.id
_entity.type
_entity.pdbx_description
1 polymer ?
#
loop_
_entity_poly.entity_id
_entity_poly.type
_entity_poly.pdbx_seq_one_letter_code
_entity_poly.pdbx_strand_id
1 'polypeptide(L)'
;MWPLYGAGLENMGVNGQPIEVALPAYGPDELLIRHDACGLCFSDTKVIAQGQNHPRILRDMRSEPIVLGHEISMTIVGVGEALRGQYRAGDRLTLETDVMINGKSLAYGYWYQGGLSQYSVIGPDIYASDLGNNLIKVQPDKGYAEIALTEPWACVVAAYALHYRTGLKPGGTTWVIGAGSDKPYTISAGFDAVAHPGRLLLTDVPAPFAGWLKGRAQELSVEVTEVTDVSALPPESVDDIVLLGGDADLVEQVSPYLAYFGILAVMSDAPLARKVNIDVGRIHYHRWLYVGSTTTDITSAYRDCPVRSNLQAGGRAWFVGAGGPMGRMHVQRAIEFANPPASILCTDVSDMRLDELCSSFAAQAEEKGIEFICLNPLNKADAEAKRAVFDHSGFDDVVVLAPIPSVIADAATHLAPRGVMNVFAGVARGTLVSLDLSDAYLKDIRVIGHSASLMSDFQLVLEKTNGGELFPNRSVAAIGSLSAAMAGLQAIKDATLAGKVVIYPNIKEMPLTTLAELRDRMPSVYSKLNERQEWTNEAEEEFLRLMLL
;
A
#
# COMPACT_ATOMS: atom_id res chain seq x y z
N MET A 1 -9.46 26.86 -3.43
CA MET A 1 -8.96 25.64 -2.75
C MET A 1 -10.11 24.89 -2.09
N TRP A 2 -9.94 23.60 -1.77
CA TRP A 2 -10.94 22.76 -1.08
C TRP A 2 -10.52 22.45 0.37
N PRO A 3 -10.88 23.29 1.35
CA PRO A 3 -10.72 22.96 2.75
C PRO A 3 -11.68 21.84 3.16
N LEU A 4 -11.27 20.97 4.07
CA LEU A 4 -12.10 19.95 4.71
C LEU A 4 -12.21 20.26 6.20
N TYR A 5 -13.42 20.57 6.66
CA TYR A 5 -13.69 21.05 8.02
C TYR A 5 -14.05 19.95 9.02
N GLY A 6 -14.17 18.70 8.56
CA GLY A 6 -14.56 17.56 9.39
C GLY A 6 -14.81 16.29 8.58
N ALA A 7 -15.47 15.31 9.19
CA ALA A 7 -15.86 14.07 8.52
C ALA A 7 -17.07 14.29 7.58
N GLY A 8 -17.10 13.62 6.44
CA GLY A 8 -18.18 13.70 5.44
C GLY A 8 -17.84 14.63 4.26
N LEU A 9 -18.29 14.27 3.06
CA LEU A 9 -18.08 15.06 1.84
C LEU A 9 -18.79 16.42 1.91
N GLU A 10 -19.89 16.50 2.66
CA GLU A 10 -20.64 17.72 2.93
C GLU A 10 -19.84 18.78 3.70
N ASN A 11 -18.75 18.38 4.37
CA ASN A 11 -17.83 19.27 5.09
C ASN A 11 -16.63 19.69 4.23
N MET A 12 -16.61 19.34 2.94
CA MET A 12 -15.59 19.76 1.99
C MET A 12 -16.04 21.05 1.27
N GLY A 13 -15.22 22.09 1.38
CA GLY A 13 -15.51 23.42 0.86
C GLY A 13 -16.54 24.18 1.69
N VAL A 14 -17.14 25.20 1.09
CA VAL A 14 -18.25 25.97 1.68
C VAL A 14 -19.41 25.97 0.69
N ASN A 15 -20.59 25.56 1.15
CA ASN A 15 -21.78 25.38 0.30
C ASN A 15 -21.52 24.45 -0.90
N GLY A 16 -20.70 23.41 -0.71
CA GLY A 16 -20.36 22.46 -1.76
C GLY A 16 -19.46 23.02 -2.87
N GLN A 17 -18.75 24.12 -2.61
CA GLN A 17 -17.87 24.80 -3.57
C GLN A 17 -16.47 25.02 -2.98
N PRO A 18 -15.42 25.10 -3.83
CA PRO A 18 -14.11 25.53 -3.37
C PRO A 18 -14.20 27.00 -2.93
N ILE A 19 -13.28 27.42 -2.05
CA ILE A 19 -13.19 28.80 -1.58
C ILE A 19 -12.04 29.54 -2.26
N GLU A 20 -12.22 30.84 -2.47
CA GLU A 20 -11.15 31.76 -2.85
C GLU A 20 -10.45 32.28 -1.60
N VAL A 21 -9.12 32.31 -1.64
CA VAL A 21 -8.26 32.83 -0.58
C VAL A 21 -7.15 33.65 -1.21
N ALA A 22 -6.54 34.55 -0.44
CA ALA A 22 -5.37 35.30 -0.91
C ALA A 22 -4.22 34.35 -1.28
N LEU A 23 -3.46 34.72 -2.32
CA LEU A 23 -2.21 34.02 -2.65
C LEU A 23 -1.28 34.06 -1.43
N PRO A 24 -0.72 32.92 -0.98
CA PRO A 24 0.12 32.90 0.20
C PRO A 24 1.42 33.67 -0.03
N ALA A 25 1.84 34.44 0.98
CA ALA A 25 3.18 35.02 1.02
C ALA A 25 4.21 33.91 1.34
N TYR A 26 5.45 34.11 0.89
CA TYR A 26 6.55 33.18 1.16
C TYR A 26 7.80 33.95 1.63
N GLY A 27 8.53 33.35 2.56
CA GLY A 27 9.73 33.87 3.19
C GLY A 27 11.03 33.58 2.44
N PRO A 28 12.18 33.95 3.04
CA PRO A 28 13.50 33.77 2.43
C PRO A 28 13.92 32.30 2.30
N ASP A 29 13.36 31.39 3.09
CA ASP A 29 13.64 29.95 3.13
C ASP A 29 12.44 29.12 2.63
N GLU A 30 11.56 29.72 1.84
CA GLU A 30 10.35 29.05 1.36
C GLU A 30 10.26 29.08 -0.18
N LEU A 31 9.54 28.11 -0.74
CA LEU A 31 9.17 28.08 -2.15
C LEU A 31 7.67 28.32 -2.29
N LEU A 32 7.28 29.27 -3.14
CA LEU A 32 5.91 29.35 -3.61
C LEU A 32 5.75 28.41 -4.81
N ILE A 33 4.82 27.46 -4.69
CA ILE A 33 4.54 26.48 -5.73
C ILE A 33 3.14 26.65 -6.28
N ARG A 34 2.96 26.27 -7.54
CA ARG A 34 1.68 26.09 -8.22
C ARG A 34 1.45 24.59 -8.39
N HIS A 35 0.32 24.07 -7.92
CA HIS A 35 -0.07 22.70 -8.23
C HIS A 35 -0.55 22.61 -9.69
N ASP A 36 0.08 21.74 -10.48
CA ASP A 36 -0.22 21.61 -11.90
C ASP A 36 -1.23 20.49 -12.15
N ALA A 37 -1.05 19.33 -11.49
CA ALA A 37 -2.02 18.24 -11.45
C ALA A 37 -2.03 17.56 -10.08
N CYS A 38 -3.20 17.04 -9.70
CA CYS A 38 -3.43 16.27 -8.48
C CYS A 38 -4.25 15.02 -8.81
N GLY A 39 -3.67 13.84 -8.61
CA GLY A 39 -4.42 12.59 -8.58
C GLY A 39 -5.31 12.52 -7.34
N LEU A 40 -6.50 11.93 -7.47
CA LEU A 40 -7.38 11.65 -6.33
C LEU A 40 -7.15 10.23 -5.83
N CYS A 41 -6.90 10.08 -4.53
CA CYS A 41 -6.59 8.80 -3.92
C CYS A 41 -7.76 8.24 -3.10
N PHE A 42 -7.81 6.90 -2.96
CA PHE A 42 -8.74 6.27 -2.04
C PHE A 42 -8.47 6.67 -0.57
N SER A 43 -7.21 6.98 -0.24
CA SER A 43 -6.82 7.44 1.09
C SER A 43 -7.47 8.80 1.44
N ASP A 44 -7.72 9.68 0.47
CA ASP A 44 -8.49 10.93 0.66
C ASP A 44 -9.91 10.62 1.15
N THR A 45 -10.56 9.59 0.58
CA THR A 45 -11.90 9.17 1.02
C THR A 45 -11.93 8.64 2.45
N LYS A 46 -10.82 8.04 2.93
CA LYS A 46 -10.68 7.59 4.32
C LYS A 46 -10.59 8.78 5.27
N VAL A 47 -9.82 9.81 4.90
CA VAL A 47 -9.73 11.05 5.69
C VAL A 47 -11.10 11.72 5.74
N ILE A 48 -11.79 11.82 4.61
CA ILE A 48 -13.15 12.37 4.56
C ILE A 48 -14.09 11.55 5.44
N ALA A 49 -14.05 10.21 5.40
CA ALA A 49 -14.94 9.39 6.21
C ALA A 49 -14.67 9.51 7.73
N GLN A 50 -13.40 9.61 8.14
CA GLN A 50 -13.00 9.58 9.55
C GLN A 50 -12.89 10.98 10.18
N GLY A 51 -12.63 12.01 9.37
CA GLY A 51 -12.38 13.39 9.80
C GLY A 51 -11.34 13.47 10.92
N GLN A 52 -11.71 14.13 12.01
CA GLN A 52 -10.86 14.34 13.19
C GLN A 52 -10.34 13.04 13.84
N ASN A 53 -11.04 11.92 13.63
CA ASN A 53 -10.66 10.63 14.20
C ASN A 53 -9.59 9.89 13.37
N HIS A 54 -9.23 10.41 12.20
CA HIS A 54 -8.21 9.79 11.37
C HIS A 54 -6.83 9.91 12.05
N PRO A 55 -6.04 8.82 12.17
CA PRO A 55 -4.83 8.80 13.00
C PRO A 55 -3.70 9.73 12.52
N ARG A 56 -3.75 10.19 11.26
CA ARG A 56 -2.80 11.15 10.69
C ARG A 56 -3.27 12.61 10.77
N ILE A 57 -4.45 12.87 11.33
CA ILE A 57 -4.96 14.24 11.50
C ILE A 57 -4.64 14.70 12.92
N LEU A 58 -3.65 15.59 13.01
CA LEU A 58 -3.05 16.02 14.28
C LEU A 58 -3.41 17.46 14.67
N ARG A 59 -4.30 18.11 13.92
CA ARG A 59 -4.82 19.46 14.16
C ARG A 59 -6.35 19.45 14.21
N ASP A 60 -6.94 20.49 14.77
CA ASP A 60 -8.39 20.65 14.80
C ASP A 60 -8.90 21.11 13.44
N MET A 61 -9.57 20.21 12.70
CA MET A 61 -10.02 20.49 11.33
C MET A 61 -11.06 21.62 11.25
N ARG A 62 -11.74 21.90 12.36
CA ARG A 62 -12.79 22.94 12.37
C ARG A 62 -12.19 24.34 12.37
N SER A 63 -11.17 24.57 13.21
CA SER A 63 -10.48 25.86 13.30
C SER A 63 -9.35 26.00 12.28
N GLU A 64 -8.67 24.90 11.96
CA GLU A 64 -7.58 24.82 10.99
C GLU A 64 -7.86 23.70 9.96
N PRO A 65 -8.75 23.96 8.98
CA PRO A 65 -9.14 22.95 8.01
C PRO A 65 -7.95 22.49 7.17
N ILE A 66 -7.94 21.19 6.88
CA ILE A 66 -6.92 20.61 6.02
C ILE A 66 -7.33 20.74 4.56
N VAL A 67 -6.37 20.68 3.65
CA VAL A 67 -6.63 20.60 2.20
C VAL A 67 -5.97 19.32 1.69
N LEU A 68 -6.79 18.42 1.14
CA LEU A 68 -6.36 17.12 0.65
C LEU A 68 -5.57 17.21 -0.66
N GLY A 69 -5.08 16.05 -1.14
CA GLY A 69 -4.35 15.91 -2.40
C GLY A 69 -2.85 15.74 -2.18
N HIS A 70 -2.36 14.52 -2.30
CA HIS A 70 -0.96 14.14 -2.06
C HIS A 70 -0.29 13.50 -3.28
N GLU A 71 -1.07 13.15 -4.31
CA GLU A 71 -0.57 12.66 -5.59
C GLU A 71 -0.36 13.86 -6.53
N ILE A 72 0.78 14.54 -6.46
CA ILE A 72 0.92 15.88 -7.07
C ILE A 72 2.11 16.02 -8.02
N SER A 73 1.89 16.87 -9.03
CA SER A 73 2.95 17.56 -9.77
C SER A 73 2.80 19.07 -9.56
N MET A 74 3.92 19.76 -9.42
CA MET A 74 3.92 21.19 -9.11
C MET A 74 5.08 21.91 -9.78
N THR A 75 4.90 23.22 -9.99
CA THR A 75 5.90 24.11 -10.56
C THR A 75 6.25 25.19 -9.55
N ILE A 76 7.53 25.43 -9.33
CA ILE A 76 7.99 26.55 -8.51
C ILE A 76 7.69 27.86 -9.23
N VAL A 77 6.97 28.77 -8.59
CA VAL A 77 6.66 30.11 -9.13
C VAL A 77 7.29 31.25 -8.33
N GLY A 78 7.78 30.97 -7.12
CA GLY A 78 8.55 31.91 -6.31
C GLY A 78 9.62 31.18 -5.49
N VAL A 79 10.78 31.83 -5.33
CA VAL A 79 11.94 31.23 -4.64
C VAL A 79 12.47 32.21 -3.61
N GLY A 80 12.40 31.83 -2.34
CA GLY A 80 13.02 32.53 -1.23
C GLY A 80 14.54 32.69 -1.45
N GLU A 81 15.09 33.80 -0.96
CA GLU A 81 16.49 34.18 -1.19
C GLU A 81 17.50 33.07 -0.83
N ALA A 82 17.27 32.35 0.28
CA ALA A 82 18.15 31.29 0.77
C ALA A 82 18.14 30.03 -0.12
N LEU A 83 17.12 29.86 -0.96
CA LEU A 83 16.93 28.67 -1.79
C LEU A 83 17.35 28.85 -3.26
N ARG A 84 17.73 30.07 -3.68
CA ARG A 84 18.08 30.40 -5.08
C ARG A 84 19.29 29.64 -5.63
N GLY A 85 20.17 29.13 -4.76
CA GLY A 85 21.28 28.29 -5.18
C GLY A 85 20.87 26.85 -5.54
N GLN A 86 19.68 26.42 -5.09
CA GLN A 86 19.19 25.05 -5.26
C GLN A 86 17.99 24.98 -6.20
N TYR A 87 17.13 26.00 -6.21
CA TYR A 87 15.88 26.03 -6.95
C TYR A 87 15.74 27.32 -7.76
N ARG A 88 14.96 27.25 -8.84
CA ARG A 88 14.57 28.40 -9.66
C ARG A 88 13.09 28.32 -10.02
N ALA A 89 12.49 29.48 -10.30
CA ALA A 89 11.15 29.52 -10.86
C ALA A 89 11.11 28.73 -12.19
N GLY A 90 10.05 27.95 -12.39
CA GLY A 90 9.90 27.03 -13.51
C GLY A 90 10.42 25.61 -13.28
N ASP A 91 11.20 25.36 -12.21
CA ASP A 91 11.54 23.98 -11.84
C ASP A 91 10.25 23.22 -11.51
N ARG A 92 10.12 22.02 -12.08
CA ARG A 92 9.01 21.09 -11.80
C ARG A 92 9.41 20.11 -10.70
N LEU A 93 8.48 19.84 -9.80
CA LEU A 93 8.66 18.97 -8.66
C LEU A 93 7.52 17.95 -8.54
N THR A 94 7.85 16.81 -7.93
CA THR A 94 6.93 16.01 -7.12
C THR A 94 7.54 15.86 -5.72
N LEU A 95 6.90 15.12 -4.82
CA LEU A 95 7.44 14.87 -3.49
C LEU A 95 7.08 13.50 -2.94
N GLU A 96 7.95 12.98 -2.08
CA GLU A 96 7.62 11.87 -1.17
C GLU A 96 6.75 12.43 -0.04
N THR A 97 5.58 11.82 0.20
CA THR A 97 4.49 12.45 0.95
C THR A 97 4.64 12.35 2.46
N ASP A 98 5.42 11.39 2.96
CA ASP A 98 5.61 11.16 4.39
C ASP A 98 6.72 12.04 5.00
N VAL A 99 6.37 13.30 5.27
CA VAL A 99 7.27 14.26 5.90
C VAL A 99 7.38 13.96 7.40
N MET A 100 8.51 13.39 7.83
CA MET A 100 8.76 13.04 9.22
C MET A 100 9.44 14.19 9.97
N ILE A 101 8.84 14.63 11.08
CA ILE A 101 9.38 15.70 11.94
C ILE A 101 9.32 15.26 13.40
N ASN A 102 10.48 15.20 14.06
CA ASN A 102 10.63 14.74 15.45
C ASN A 102 9.95 13.37 15.69
N GLY A 103 10.13 12.44 14.75
CA GLY A 103 9.54 11.10 14.79
C GLY A 103 8.03 11.04 14.53
N LYS A 104 7.40 12.15 14.10
CA LYS A 104 5.97 12.21 13.74
C LYS A 104 5.79 12.38 12.24
N SER A 105 4.86 11.62 11.69
CA SER A 105 4.44 11.72 10.29
C SER A 105 3.47 12.90 10.09
N LEU A 106 3.93 13.93 9.37
CA LEU A 106 3.18 15.15 9.03
C LEU A 106 2.94 15.20 7.51
N ALA A 107 2.12 14.29 6.99
CA ALA A 107 2.01 14.09 5.54
C ALA A 107 1.56 15.32 4.75
N TYR A 108 2.06 15.46 3.52
CA TYR A 108 1.52 16.41 2.54
C TYR A 108 0.07 16.04 2.19
N GLY A 109 -0.83 17.02 2.14
CA GLY A 109 -2.28 16.79 1.96
C GLY A 109 -3.02 16.29 3.21
N TYR A 110 -2.34 16.10 4.34
CA TYR A 110 -2.94 15.71 5.63
C TYR A 110 -2.65 16.76 6.71
N TRP A 111 -1.40 17.23 6.74
CA TRP A 111 -0.90 18.29 7.60
C TRP A 111 -0.53 19.52 6.77
N TYR A 112 0.31 19.35 5.75
CA TYR A 112 0.61 20.42 4.80
C TYR A 112 -0.51 20.54 3.76
N GLN A 113 -0.74 21.75 3.25
CA GLN A 113 -1.78 22.00 2.24
C GLN A 113 -1.51 21.23 0.95
N GLY A 114 -2.46 20.36 0.58
CA GLY A 114 -2.38 19.48 -0.59
C GLY A 114 -2.79 20.09 -1.93
N GLY A 115 -2.76 19.25 -2.96
CA GLY A 115 -3.01 19.58 -4.37
C GLY A 115 -4.47 19.88 -4.74
N LEU A 116 -5.43 19.74 -3.82
CA LEU A 116 -6.78 20.32 -3.98
C LEU A 116 -6.79 21.83 -3.67
N SER A 117 -5.71 22.49 -4.04
CA SER A 117 -5.49 23.93 -4.03
C SER A 117 -4.70 24.32 -5.29
N GLN A 118 -4.67 25.61 -5.60
CA GLN A 118 -3.96 26.10 -6.79
C GLN A 118 -2.48 26.39 -6.51
N TYR A 119 -2.19 26.89 -5.31
CA TYR A 119 -0.88 27.33 -4.87
C TYR A 119 -0.69 26.95 -3.41
N SER A 120 0.55 26.69 -3.02
CA SER A 120 0.94 26.43 -1.64
C SER A 120 2.37 26.89 -1.40
N VAL A 121 2.81 26.87 -0.14
CA VAL A 121 4.17 27.21 0.27
C VAL A 121 4.85 25.96 0.79
N ILE A 122 6.06 25.71 0.31
CA ILE A 122 6.94 24.65 0.78
C ILE A 122 7.98 25.28 1.71
N GLY A 123 7.91 24.91 2.99
CA GLY A 123 8.85 25.34 4.02
C GLY A 123 9.92 24.30 4.34
N PRO A 124 10.82 24.62 5.29
CA PRO A 124 11.98 23.79 5.65
C PRO A 124 11.63 22.38 6.09
N ASP A 125 10.48 22.18 6.75
CA ASP A 125 10.06 20.85 7.19
C ASP A 125 9.99 19.82 6.05
N ILE A 126 9.71 20.25 4.81
CA ILE A 126 9.57 19.34 3.66
C ILE A 126 10.92 19.00 3.04
N TYR A 127 11.87 19.93 2.99
CA TYR A 127 13.18 19.69 2.36
C TYR A 127 14.32 19.42 3.36
N ALA A 128 14.02 19.45 4.65
CA ALA A 128 14.92 19.13 5.77
C ALA A 128 14.20 18.31 6.85
N SER A 129 13.43 17.30 6.43
CA SER A 129 12.73 16.38 7.33
C SER A 129 13.70 15.41 8.01
N ASP A 130 13.22 14.65 8.99
CA ASP A 130 13.98 13.55 9.62
C ASP A 130 14.43 12.49 8.58
N LEU A 131 13.77 12.41 7.43
CA LEU A 131 14.10 11.52 6.30
C LEU A 131 14.89 12.23 5.18
N GLY A 132 15.23 13.51 5.36
CA GLY A 132 15.97 14.33 4.41
C GLY A 132 15.08 15.22 3.55
N ASN A 133 15.46 15.41 2.29
CA ASN A 133 14.71 16.26 1.37
C ASN A 133 13.62 15.46 0.67
N ASN A 134 12.34 15.73 0.98
CA ASN A 134 11.21 15.06 0.35
C ASN A 134 10.91 15.56 -1.08
N LEU A 135 11.51 16.67 -1.53
CA LEU A 135 11.27 17.22 -2.86
C LEU A 135 12.10 16.51 -3.93
N ILE A 136 11.46 16.18 -5.04
CA ILE A 136 12.09 15.54 -6.18
C ILE A 136 11.92 16.40 -7.42
N LYS A 137 13.03 16.85 -8.02
CA LYS A 137 13.01 17.52 -9.32
C LYS A 137 12.69 16.52 -10.42
N VAL A 138 11.78 16.90 -11.32
CA VAL A 138 11.35 16.05 -12.44
C VAL A 138 11.71 16.68 -13.78
N GLN A 139 11.77 15.87 -14.83
CA GLN A 139 12.13 16.35 -16.16
C GLN A 139 10.98 17.22 -16.74
N PRO A 140 11.28 18.36 -17.37
CA PRO A 140 10.26 19.32 -17.81
C PRO A 140 9.44 18.86 -19.03
N ASP A 141 9.91 17.84 -19.76
CA ASP A 141 9.24 17.21 -20.91
C ASP A 141 8.22 16.14 -20.51
N LYS A 142 8.16 15.79 -19.21
CA LYS A 142 7.16 14.87 -18.67
C LYS A 142 5.85 15.58 -18.35
N GLY A 143 4.73 14.94 -18.67
CA GLY A 143 3.37 15.40 -18.39
C GLY A 143 3.08 15.55 -16.90
N TYR A 144 2.21 16.48 -16.55
CA TYR A 144 1.79 16.75 -15.19
C TYR A 144 1.01 15.58 -14.58
N ALA A 145 0.13 14.90 -15.33
CA ALA A 145 -0.59 13.74 -14.82
C ALA A 145 0.35 12.56 -14.56
N GLU A 146 1.30 12.27 -15.45
CA GLU A 146 2.24 11.17 -15.22
C GLU A 146 3.11 11.42 -13.97
N ILE A 147 3.56 12.66 -13.77
CA ILE A 147 4.32 13.02 -12.56
C ILE A 147 3.45 12.97 -11.31
N ALA A 148 2.22 13.47 -11.36
CA ALA A 148 1.30 13.43 -10.22
C ALA A 148 1.02 12.00 -9.76
N LEU A 149 0.95 11.06 -10.71
CA LEU A 149 0.75 9.64 -10.45
C LEU A 149 2.02 8.88 -10.02
N THR A 150 3.14 9.57 -9.79
CA THR A 150 4.35 8.95 -9.24
C THR A 150 4.09 8.35 -7.85
N GLU A 151 3.36 9.05 -6.97
CA GLU A 151 3.06 8.59 -5.61
C GLU A 151 2.29 7.25 -5.56
N PRO A 152 1.17 7.08 -6.28
CA PRO A 152 0.46 5.81 -6.22
C PRO A 152 1.28 4.69 -6.85
N TRP A 153 2.08 5.00 -7.88
CA TRP A 153 3.02 4.04 -8.46
C TRP A 153 4.16 3.67 -7.51
N ALA A 154 4.64 4.60 -6.69
CA ALA A 154 5.65 4.32 -5.67
C ALA A 154 5.11 3.31 -4.65
N CYS A 155 3.85 3.46 -4.23
CA CYS A 155 3.18 2.46 -3.39
C CYS A 155 3.05 1.09 -4.07
N VAL A 156 2.71 1.06 -5.37
CA VAL A 156 2.64 -0.19 -6.16
C VAL A 156 4.01 -0.87 -6.21
N VAL A 157 5.07 -0.13 -6.50
CA VAL A 157 6.44 -0.67 -6.60
C VAL A 157 6.93 -1.16 -5.23
N ALA A 158 6.72 -0.37 -4.18
CA ALA A 158 7.10 -0.70 -2.81
C ALA A 158 6.48 -2.01 -2.33
N ALA A 159 5.24 -2.31 -2.74
CA ALA A 159 4.53 -3.56 -2.41
C ALA A 159 5.26 -4.83 -2.87
N TYR A 160 6.20 -4.72 -3.82
CA TYR A 160 6.98 -5.85 -4.33
C TYR A 160 8.46 -5.82 -3.91
N ALA A 161 8.90 -4.81 -3.15
CA ALA A 161 10.26 -4.64 -2.66
C ALA A 161 10.38 -4.77 -1.13
N LEU A 162 9.42 -5.44 -0.49
CA LEU A 162 9.38 -5.59 0.96
C LEU A 162 10.43 -6.57 1.44
N HIS A 163 11.23 -6.11 2.40
CA HIS A 163 12.13 -6.95 3.14
C HIS A 163 11.49 -7.39 4.46
N TYR A 164 11.63 -8.68 4.75
CA TYR A 164 11.22 -9.28 6.01
C TYR A 164 12.42 -9.94 6.66
N ARG A 165 12.50 -9.86 7.99
CA ARG A 165 13.51 -10.57 8.77
C ARG A 165 13.27 -12.08 8.72
N THR A 166 14.37 -12.82 8.84
CA THR A 166 14.44 -14.27 8.67
C THR A 166 14.94 -14.97 9.94
N GLY A 167 14.70 -14.35 11.09
CA GLY A 167 15.03 -14.88 12.40
C GLY A 167 14.51 -13.95 13.49
N LEU A 168 14.72 -14.34 14.76
CA LEU A 168 14.40 -13.54 15.94
C LEU A 168 15.04 -12.15 15.84
N LYS A 169 14.35 -11.13 16.34
CA LYS A 169 14.82 -9.74 16.26
C LYS A 169 16.00 -9.53 17.22
N PRO A 170 17.21 -9.18 16.73
CA PRO A 170 18.33 -8.87 17.60
C PRO A 170 18.00 -7.70 18.54
N GLY A 171 18.27 -7.86 19.83
CA GLY A 171 17.95 -6.89 20.87
C GLY A 171 16.45 -6.72 21.17
N GLY A 172 15.57 -7.45 20.48
CA GLY A 172 14.12 -7.40 20.68
C GLY A 172 13.63 -8.20 21.88
N THR A 173 12.31 -8.23 22.06
CA THR A 173 11.62 -9.07 23.05
C THR A 173 11.04 -10.31 22.36
N THR A 174 11.51 -11.49 22.77
CA THR A 174 10.96 -12.79 22.34
C THR A 174 10.14 -13.42 23.45
N TRP A 175 8.95 -13.91 23.15
CA TRP A 175 8.08 -14.64 24.07
C TRP A 175 7.86 -16.06 23.57
N VAL A 176 8.32 -17.04 24.35
CA VAL A 176 8.14 -18.46 24.05
C VAL A 176 7.03 -19.01 24.94
N ILE A 177 6.04 -19.64 24.32
CA ILE A 177 4.84 -20.14 24.99
C ILE A 177 4.65 -21.62 24.67
N GLY A 178 4.53 -22.45 25.71
CA GLY A 178 4.10 -23.83 25.56
C GLY A 178 2.64 -23.90 25.10
N ALA A 179 2.38 -24.63 24.02
CA ALA A 179 1.04 -24.80 23.46
C ALA A 179 0.69 -26.30 23.31
N GLY A 180 0.98 -27.07 24.37
CA GLY A 180 0.61 -28.49 24.47
C GLY A 180 1.58 -29.48 23.81
N SER A 181 2.77 -29.04 23.38
CA SER A 181 3.80 -29.92 22.79
C SER A 181 5.07 -29.99 23.66
N ASP A 182 5.49 -31.22 23.98
CA ASP A 182 6.74 -31.52 24.71
C ASP A 182 7.89 -31.97 23.79
N LYS A 183 7.80 -31.68 22.49
CA LYS A 183 8.85 -32.03 21.52
C LYS A 183 10.19 -31.35 21.88
N PRO A 184 11.33 -31.94 21.46
CA PRO A 184 12.65 -31.39 21.76
C PRO A 184 12.97 -30.19 20.85
N TYR A 185 12.43 -29.03 21.21
CA TYR A 185 12.63 -27.79 20.46
C TYR A 185 14.07 -27.25 20.58
N THR A 186 14.52 -26.54 19.54
CA THR A 186 15.84 -25.92 19.45
C THR A 186 15.75 -24.56 18.74
N ILE A 187 16.82 -23.76 18.86
CA ILE A 187 17.03 -22.54 18.05
C ILE A 187 18.43 -22.65 17.44
N SER A 188 18.53 -22.99 16.16
CA SER A 188 19.81 -23.19 15.47
C SER A 188 20.54 -21.89 15.10
N ALA A 189 19.83 -20.75 14.97
CA ALA A 189 20.46 -19.45 14.77
C ALA A 189 19.62 -18.29 15.30
N GLY A 190 20.27 -17.14 15.54
CA GLY A 190 19.58 -15.96 16.09
C GLY A 190 19.36 -16.04 17.59
N PHE A 191 20.03 -16.99 18.26
CA PHE A 191 20.19 -17.04 19.71
C PHE A 191 21.62 -17.48 20.07
N ASP A 192 22.57 -16.68 19.62
CA ASP A 192 24.01 -16.88 19.74
C ASP A 192 24.73 -15.54 19.97
N ALA A 193 26.07 -15.55 20.02
CA ALA A 193 26.88 -14.36 20.30
C ALA A 193 26.85 -13.29 19.20
N VAL A 194 26.38 -13.62 17.99
CA VAL A 194 26.27 -12.68 16.86
C VAL A 194 24.91 -11.99 16.87
N ALA A 195 23.85 -12.74 17.14
CA ALA A 195 22.49 -12.24 17.18
C ALA A 195 21.65 -12.98 18.22
N HIS A 196 20.97 -12.22 19.09
CA HIS A 196 20.05 -12.73 20.09
C HIS A 196 19.03 -11.64 20.50
N PRO A 197 17.83 -12.02 21.00
CA PRO A 197 16.93 -11.07 21.64
C PRO A 197 17.59 -10.44 22.88
N GLY A 198 17.15 -9.23 23.24
CA GLY A 198 17.58 -8.58 24.49
C GLY A 198 16.79 -9.06 25.70
N ARG A 199 15.55 -9.54 25.46
CA ARG A 199 14.64 -10.02 26.50
C ARG A 199 13.90 -11.28 26.05
N LEU A 200 13.76 -12.22 26.97
CA LEU A 200 13.05 -13.47 26.82
C LEU A 200 11.92 -13.57 27.84
N LEU A 201 10.70 -13.75 27.36
CA LEU A 201 9.52 -14.06 28.15
C LEU A 201 9.22 -15.55 28.00
N LEU A 202 8.89 -16.23 29.09
CA LEU A 202 8.57 -17.66 29.10
C LEU A 202 7.21 -17.90 29.74
N THR A 203 6.37 -18.71 29.10
CA THR A 203 5.08 -19.16 29.64
C THR A 203 4.91 -20.65 29.32
N ASP A 204 4.74 -21.49 30.34
CA ASP A 204 4.45 -22.93 30.18
C ASP A 204 5.40 -23.70 29.24
N VAL A 205 6.63 -23.23 29.09
CA VAL A 205 7.63 -23.83 28.20
C VAL A 205 8.08 -25.19 28.76
N PRO A 206 8.17 -26.27 27.96
CA PRO A 206 8.61 -27.58 28.42
C PRO A 206 9.95 -27.49 29.17
N ALA A 207 10.01 -28.10 30.37
CA ALA A 207 11.11 -27.90 31.31
C ALA A 207 12.52 -28.11 30.72
N PRO A 208 12.78 -29.13 29.87
CA PRO A 208 14.09 -29.27 29.22
C PRO A 208 14.46 -28.08 28.34
N PHE A 209 13.51 -27.58 27.55
CA PHE A 209 13.75 -26.46 26.64
C PHE A 209 13.83 -25.12 27.40
N ALA A 210 12.99 -24.92 28.42
CA ALA A 210 13.08 -23.77 29.32
C ALA A 210 14.44 -23.70 30.03
N GLY A 211 14.97 -24.85 30.47
CA GLY A 211 16.31 -24.94 31.07
C GLY A 211 17.42 -24.55 30.09
N TRP A 212 17.34 -25.05 28.85
CA TRP A 212 18.28 -24.66 27.78
C TRP A 212 18.21 -23.16 27.46
N LEU A 213 17.01 -22.61 27.30
CA LEU A 213 16.78 -21.19 27.04
C LEU A 213 17.38 -20.30 28.13
N LYS A 214 17.17 -20.64 29.41
CA LYS A 214 17.72 -19.90 30.55
C LYS A 214 19.24 -19.96 30.63
N GLY A 215 19.83 -21.15 30.42
CA GLY A 215 21.28 -21.30 30.39
C GLY A 215 21.91 -20.47 29.28
N ARG A 216 21.32 -20.52 28.08
CA ARG A 216 21.76 -19.73 26.94
C ARG A 216 21.58 -18.23 27.15
N ALA A 217 20.46 -17.81 27.73
CA ALA A 217 20.22 -16.42 28.07
C ALA A 217 21.26 -15.88 29.07
N GLN A 218 21.67 -16.69 30.05
CA GLN A 218 22.73 -16.33 31.00
C GLN A 218 24.08 -16.12 30.30
N GLU A 219 24.46 -17.00 29.37
CA GLU A 219 25.68 -16.86 28.57
C GLU A 219 25.69 -15.57 27.73
N LEU A 220 24.53 -15.20 27.19
CA LEU A 220 24.35 -14.07 26.28
C LEU A 220 23.91 -12.77 26.96
N SER A 221 23.81 -12.77 28.30
CA SER A 221 23.30 -11.62 29.08
C SER A 221 21.91 -11.13 28.65
N VAL A 222 21.01 -12.06 28.32
CA VAL A 222 19.61 -11.81 27.96
C VAL A 222 18.75 -11.83 29.21
N GLU A 223 17.89 -10.82 29.37
CA GLU A 223 16.94 -10.77 30.48
C GLU A 223 15.87 -11.85 30.32
N VAL A 224 15.62 -12.67 31.35
CA VAL A 224 14.55 -13.68 31.33
C VAL A 224 13.47 -13.33 32.34
N THR A 225 12.21 -13.29 31.91
CA THR A 225 11.03 -13.11 32.77
C THR A 225 10.05 -14.27 32.56
N GLU A 226 9.60 -14.88 33.66
CA GLU A 226 8.47 -15.83 33.62
C GLU A 226 7.15 -15.06 33.62
N VAL A 227 6.26 -15.42 32.71
CA VAL A 227 4.93 -14.82 32.54
C VAL A 227 3.90 -15.92 32.80
N THR A 228 3.16 -15.80 33.90
CA THR A 228 2.17 -16.80 34.34
C THR A 228 0.80 -16.63 33.70
N ASP A 229 0.49 -15.43 33.23
CA ASP A 229 -0.77 -15.10 32.57
C ASP A 229 -0.45 -14.48 31.21
N VAL A 230 -0.85 -15.17 30.14
CA VAL A 230 -0.67 -14.71 28.76
C VAL A 230 -1.46 -13.41 28.46
N SER A 231 -2.34 -12.99 29.36
CA SER A 231 -3.08 -11.72 29.24
C SER A 231 -2.41 -10.53 29.94
N ALA A 232 -1.24 -10.73 30.56
CA ALA A 232 -0.65 -9.73 31.47
C ALA A 232 0.32 -8.72 30.80
N LEU A 233 0.60 -8.86 29.51
CA LEU A 233 1.55 -7.99 28.82
C LEU A 233 0.89 -6.71 28.29
N PRO A 234 1.61 -5.59 28.16
CA PRO A 234 1.13 -4.44 27.40
C PRO A 234 0.93 -4.82 25.93
N PRO A 235 -0.14 -4.34 25.26
CA PRO A 235 -0.29 -4.49 23.81
C PRO A 235 0.94 -3.97 23.04
N GLU A 236 1.23 -4.58 21.90
CA GLU A 236 2.32 -4.15 21.00
C GLU A 236 3.72 -4.08 21.65
N SER A 237 4.02 -4.97 22.59
CA SER A 237 5.27 -4.96 23.37
C SER A 237 6.25 -6.09 23.02
N VAL A 238 5.87 -7.04 22.16
CA VAL A 238 6.64 -8.25 21.87
C VAL A 238 7.00 -8.32 20.38
N ASP A 239 8.28 -8.45 20.06
CA ASP A 239 8.74 -8.51 18.67
C ASP A 239 8.56 -9.91 18.07
N ASP A 240 8.74 -10.96 18.87
CA ASP A 240 8.67 -12.36 18.46
C ASP A 240 7.80 -13.15 19.43
N ILE A 241 6.73 -13.78 18.96
CA ILE A 241 5.96 -14.75 19.74
C ILE A 241 6.17 -16.13 19.13
N VAL A 242 6.58 -17.11 19.92
CA VAL A 242 6.82 -18.48 19.48
C VAL A 242 5.90 -19.43 20.25
N LEU A 243 4.98 -20.08 19.54
CA LEU A 243 4.09 -21.09 20.09
C LEU A 243 4.65 -22.49 19.85
N LEU A 244 4.86 -23.23 20.94
CA LEU A 244 5.36 -24.61 20.92
C LEU A 244 4.17 -25.58 20.89
N GLY A 245 3.62 -25.76 19.70
CA GLY A 245 2.37 -26.50 19.44
C GLY A 245 1.36 -25.65 18.67
N GLY A 246 0.23 -26.25 18.30
CA GLY A 246 -0.85 -25.60 17.57
C GLY A 246 -2.09 -25.39 18.44
N ASP A 247 -2.30 -24.17 18.93
CA ASP A 247 -3.48 -23.77 19.70
C ASP A 247 -4.11 -22.52 19.08
N ALA A 248 -5.33 -22.66 18.57
CA ALA A 248 -6.05 -21.60 17.87
C ALA A 248 -6.49 -20.46 18.80
N ASP A 249 -6.87 -20.77 20.04
CA ASP A 249 -7.31 -19.77 21.02
C ASP A 249 -6.10 -18.95 21.48
N LEU A 250 -4.97 -19.63 21.72
CA LEU A 250 -3.73 -18.97 22.12
C LEU A 250 -3.21 -18.04 21.03
N VAL A 251 -3.24 -18.44 19.75
CA VAL A 251 -2.88 -17.57 18.61
C VAL A 251 -3.66 -16.26 18.65
N GLU A 252 -4.99 -16.33 18.80
CA GLU A 252 -5.85 -15.14 18.86
C GLU A 252 -5.58 -14.29 20.10
N GLN A 253 -5.35 -14.95 21.25
CA GLN A 253 -5.11 -14.28 22.53
C GLN A 253 -3.80 -13.51 22.58
N VAL A 254 -2.74 -14.02 21.96
CA VAL A 254 -1.39 -13.44 22.07
C VAL A 254 -1.02 -12.52 20.90
N SER A 255 -1.69 -12.64 19.76
CA SER A 255 -1.47 -11.76 18.60
C SER A 255 -1.51 -10.26 18.96
N PRO A 256 -2.43 -9.74 19.80
CA PRO A 256 -2.48 -8.34 20.22
C PRO A 256 -1.18 -7.77 20.84
N TYR A 257 -0.29 -8.63 21.34
CA TYR A 257 0.97 -8.20 21.95
C TYR A 257 2.10 -8.01 20.94
N LEU A 258 1.91 -8.40 19.67
CA LEU A 258 2.90 -8.19 18.62
C LEU A 258 3.16 -6.69 18.40
N ALA A 259 4.42 -6.30 18.53
CA ALA A 259 4.90 -4.95 18.23
C ALA A 259 4.81 -4.63 16.72
N TYR A 260 5.18 -3.40 16.35
CA TYR A 260 5.39 -3.03 14.96
C TYR A 260 6.52 -3.90 14.35
N PHE A 261 6.27 -4.51 13.19
CA PHE A 261 7.06 -5.60 12.58
C PHE A 261 7.14 -6.91 13.39
N GLY A 262 6.16 -7.14 14.28
CA GLY A 262 6.07 -8.35 15.09
C GLY A 262 5.83 -9.61 14.25
N ILE A 263 6.43 -10.73 14.67
CA ILE A 263 6.23 -12.05 14.06
C ILE A 263 5.69 -13.03 15.10
N LEU A 264 4.65 -13.78 14.75
CA LEU A 264 4.19 -14.95 15.50
C LEU A 264 4.54 -16.22 14.72
N ALA A 265 5.34 -17.08 15.33
CA ALA A 265 5.76 -18.38 14.80
C ALA A 265 5.03 -19.52 15.50
N VAL A 266 4.35 -20.39 14.74
CA VAL A 266 3.67 -21.59 15.25
C VAL A 266 4.47 -22.84 14.91
N MET A 267 4.85 -23.62 15.93
CA MET A 267 5.63 -24.84 15.77
C MET A 267 4.74 -26.08 15.93
N SER A 268 4.13 -26.54 14.84
CA SER A 268 3.17 -27.64 14.84
C SER A 268 3.28 -28.47 13.56
N ASP A 269 2.98 -29.76 13.65
CA ASP A 269 2.86 -30.70 12.52
C ASP A 269 1.42 -31.21 12.33
N ALA A 270 0.47 -30.69 13.11
CA ALA A 270 -0.95 -30.98 12.99
C ALA A 270 -1.75 -29.72 12.65
N PRO A 271 -2.86 -29.82 11.91
CA PRO A 271 -3.77 -28.70 11.70
C PRO A 271 -4.30 -28.11 13.00
N LEU A 272 -4.53 -26.81 13.04
CA LEU A 272 -5.28 -26.17 14.11
C LEU A 272 -6.71 -26.74 14.16
N ALA A 273 -7.31 -26.77 15.34
CA ALA A 273 -8.68 -27.27 15.53
C ALA A 273 -9.74 -26.45 14.76
N ARG A 274 -9.41 -25.19 14.43
CA ARG A 274 -10.27 -24.25 13.70
C ARG A 274 -9.43 -23.17 13.02
N LYS A 275 -10.05 -22.46 12.07
CA LYS A 275 -9.55 -21.16 11.58
C LYS A 275 -9.47 -20.14 12.72
N VAL A 276 -8.55 -19.19 12.59
CA VAL A 276 -8.29 -18.13 13.57
C VAL A 276 -8.60 -16.76 12.99
N ASN A 277 -9.03 -15.84 13.85
CA ASN A 277 -9.38 -14.47 13.54
C ASN A 277 -8.14 -13.58 13.66
N ILE A 278 -7.61 -13.15 12.52
CA ILE A 278 -6.38 -12.39 12.43
C ILE A 278 -6.67 -10.94 12.02
N ASP A 279 -6.01 -9.99 12.68
CA ASP A 279 -6.10 -8.57 12.34
C ASP A 279 -5.29 -8.28 11.06
N VAL A 280 -5.96 -8.37 9.90
CA VAL A 280 -5.33 -8.08 8.61
C VAL A 280 -4.99 -6.61 8.43
N GLY A 281 -5.66 -5.72 9.17
CA GLY A 281 -5.31 -4.30 9.21
C GLY A 281 -3.92 -4.10 9.83
N ARG A 282 -3.53 -4.92 10.80
CA ARG A 282 -2.17 -4.93 11.36
C ARG A 282 -1.16 -5.69 10.50
N ILE A 283 -1.56 -6.69 9.72
CA ILE A 283 -0.72 -7.21 8.63
C ILE A 283 -0.37 -6.08 7.65
N HIS A 284 -1.36 -5.30 7.22
CA HIS A 284 -1.18 -4.20 6.27
C HIS A 284 -0.37 -3.01 6.83
N TYR A 285 -0.74 -2.49 8.01
CA TYR A 285 -0.11 -1.27 8.57
C TYR A 285 1.04 -1.53 9.54
N HIS A 286 1.05 -2.63 10.30
CA HIS A 286 2.10 -2.94 11.28
C HIS A 286 3.11 -3.98 10.78
N ARG A 287 2.92 -4.52 9.57
CA ARG A 287 3.68 -5.64 9.03
C ARG A 287 3.74 -6.83 9.99
N TRP A 288 2.63 -7.10 10.67
CA TRP A 288 2.48 -8.34 11.41
C TRP A 288 2.59 -9.51 10.45
N LEU A 289 3.24 -10.56 10.94
CA LEU A 289 3.48 -11.76 10.16
C LEU A 289 3.23 -12.99 10.99
N TYR A 290 2.58 -13.96 10.36
CA TYR A 290 2.33 -15.28 10.91
C TYR A 290 3.12 -16.28 10.07
N VAL A 291 3.99 -17.02 10.73
CA VAL A 291 4.82 -18.07 10.12
C VAL A 291 4.73 -19.34 10.94
N GLY A 292 5.29 -20.43 10.44
CA GLY A 292 5.43 -21.62 11.26
C GLY A 292 6.31 -22.68 10.63
N SER A 293 6.47 -23.79 11.33
CA SER A 293 7.19 -24.95 10.82
C SER A 293 6.73 -26.23 11.49
N THR A 294 6.84 -27.34 10.75
CA THR A 294 6.61 -28.70 11.25
C THR A 294 7.84 -29.30 11.95
N THR A 295 9.00 -28.65 11.86
CA THR A 295 10.23 -29.11 12.53
C THR A 295 10.26 -28.70 14.01
N THR A 296 11.29 -29.13 14.73
CA THR A 296 11.53 -28.68 16.11
C THR A 296 12.56 -27.54 16.22
N ASP A 297 13.16 -27.09 15.12
CA ASP A 297 14.01 -25.91 15.12
C ASP A 297 13.17 -24.66 14.87
N ILE A 298 13.01 -23.79 15.87
CA ILE A 298 12.23 -22.55 15.75
C ILE A 298 12.74 -21.68 14.60
N THR A 299 14.03 -21.77 14.27
CA THR A 299 14.61 -20.95 13.22
C THR A 299 14.09 -21.30 11.83
N SER A 300 13.62 -22.52 11.60
CA SER A 300 13.05 -22.91 10.30
C SER A 300 11.76 -22.14 9.99
N ALA A 301 10.96 -21.80 11.01
CA ALA A 301 9.71 -21.06 10.82
C ALA A 301 9.93 -19.68 10.17
N TYR A 302 11.10 -19.07 10.39
CA TYR A 302 11.42 -17.75 9.83
C TYR A 302 12.10 -17.80 8.45
N ARG A 303 12.69 -18.95 8.09
CA ARG A 303 13.63 -19.05 6.95
C ARG A 303 13.15 -19.94 5.82
N ASP A 304 12.48 -21.03 6.15
CA ASP A 304 12.24 -22.10 5.19
C ASP A 304 10.98 -21.84 4.34
N CYS A 305 10.10 -20.95 4.83
CA CYS A 305 9.00 -20.37 4.07
C CYS A 305 9.50 -19.29 3.08
N PRO A 306 8.76 -19.00 2.01
CA PRO A 306 9.12 -17.93 1.07
C PRO A 306 9.30 -16.58 1.79
N VAL A 307 10.46 -15.96 1.62
CA VAL A 307 10.74 -14.60 2.09
C VAL A 307 10.81 -13.69 0.87
N ARG A 308 9.64 -13.46 0.25
CA ARG A 308 9.49 -12.60 -0.93
C ARG A 308 8.20 -11.80 -0.87
N SER A 309 8.23 -10.62 -1.48
CA SER A 309 7.03 -9.83 -1.84
C SER A 309 6.86 -9.68 -3.34
N ASN A 310 7.89 -10.00 -4.13
CA ASN A 310 7.79 -9.95 -5.58
C ASN A 310 7.01 -11.15 -6.12
N LEU A 311 6.41 -10.96 -7.29
CA LEU A 311 5.72 -12.03 -8.01
C LEU A 311 6.71 -13.13 -8.41
N GLN A 312 6.23 -14.36 -8.41
CA GLN A 312 6.97 -15.52 -8.85
C GLN A 312 7.04 -15.55 -10.37
N ALA A 313 8.25 -15.44 -10.91
CA ALA A 313 8.51 -15.55 -12.34
C ALA A 313 8.00 -16.90 -12.86
N GLY A 314 7.19 -16.87 -13.92
CA GLY A 314 6.58 -18.08 -14.48
C GLY A 314 5.51 -18.73 -13.58
N GLY A 315 5.15 -18.12 -12.46
CA GLY A 315 4.09 -18.60 -11.56
C GLY A 315 2.69 -18.19 -12.00
N ARG A 316 1.69 -18.49 -11.16
CA ARG A 316 0.29 -18.08 -11.32
C ARG A 316 -0.03 -16.96 -10.34
N ALA A 317 -0.36 -15.78 -10.85
CA ALA A 317 -0.72 -14.62 -10.06
C ALA A 317 -2.21 -14.29 -10.15
N TRP A 318 -2.84 -14.01 -9.01
CA TRP A 318 -4.24 -13.57 -8.92
C TRP A 318 -4.35 -12.16 -8.33
N PHE A 319 -4.97 -11.25 -9.07
CA PHE A 319 -5.30 -9.89 -8.63
C PHE A 319 -6.79 -9.80 -8.26
N VAL A 320 -7.06 -9.60 -6.97
CA VAL A 320 -8.42 -9.55 -6.41
C VAL A 320 -8.88 -8.10 -6.28
N GLY A 321 -9.90 -7.68 -7.05
CA GLY A 321 -10.27 -6.27 -7.20
C GLY A 321 -9.42 -5.55 -8.26
N ALA A 322 -9.06 -6.28 -9.32
CA ALA A 322 -8.15 -5.81 -10.37
C ALA A 322 -8.70 -4.64 -11.20
N GLY A 323 -10.02 -4.48 -11.29
CA GLY A 323 -10.65 -3.45 -12.12
C GLY A 323 -10.58 -2.04 -11.52
N GLY A 324 -10.29 -1.90 -10.23
CA GLY A 324 -10.11 -0.59 -9.59
C GLY A 324 -8.76 0.06 -9.91
N PRO A 325 -8.57 1.36 -9.57
CA PRO A 325 -7.40 2.13 -10.02
C PRO A 325 -6.07 1.51 -9.63
N MET A 326 -5.93 1.11 -8.35
CA MET A 326 -4.71 0.42 -7.89
C MET A 326 -4.56 -0.96 -8.55
N GLY A 327 -5.66 -1.69 -8.73
CA GLY A 327 -5.61 -3.01 -9.35
C GLY A 327 -5.07 -2.98 -10.77
N ARG A 328 -5.51 -2.00 -11.57
CA ARG A 328 -4.99 -1.76 -12.91
C ARG A 328 -3.48 -1.51 -12.91
N MET A 329 -2.98 -0.70 -11.98
CA MET A 329 -1.55 -0.40 -11.86
C MET A 329 -0.73 -1.64 -11.45
N HIS A 330 -1.25 -2.46 -10.52
CA HIS A 330 -0.62 -3.73 -10.14
C HIS A 330 -0.57 -4.73 -11.31
N VAL A 331 -1.64 -4.83 -12.09
CA VAL A 331 -1.71 -5.68 -13.30
C VAL A 331 -0.75 -5.16 -14.38
N GLN A 332 -0.76 -3.85 -14.64
CA GLN A 332 0.18 -3.22 -15.58
C GLN A 332 1.63 -3.51 -15.18
N ARG A 333 1.99 -3.35 -13.90
CA ARG A 333 3.32 -3.71 -13.41
C ARG A 333 3.67 -5.16 -13.71
N ALA A 334 2.75 -6.08 -13.42
CA ALA A 334 2.97 -7.52 -13.59
C ALA A 334 3.22 -7.92 -15.05
N ILE A 335 2.64 -7.19 -15.99
CA ILE A 335 2.85 -7.37 -17.43
C ILE A 335 4.12 -6.65 -17.89
N GLU A 336 4.32 -5.40 -17.50
CA GLU A 336 5.36 -4.53 -18.07
C GLU A 336 6.76 -4.83 -17.54
N PHE A 337 6.90 -5.15 -16.25
CA PHE A 337 8.20 -5.34 -15.62
C PHE A 337 8.81 -6.70 -15.99
N ALA A 338 10.12 -6.84 -15.75
CA ALA A 338 10.84 -8.08 -16.01
C ALA A 338 10.37 -9.23 -15.12
N ASN A 339 10.56 -10.47 -15.60
CA ASN A 339 10.22 -11.71 -14.91
C ASN A 339 8.71 -11.85 -14.58
N PRO A 340 7.83 -11.78 -15.60
CA PRO A 340 6.39 -11.86 -15.37
C PRO A 340 5.94 -13.25 -14.87
N PRO A 341 4.77 -13.35 -14.24
CA PRO A 341 4.05 -14.61 -14.08
C PRO A 341 3.76 -15.26 -15.45
N ALA A 342 3.59 -16.58 -15.49
CA ALA A 342 3.14 -17.27 -16.70
C ALA A 342 1.62 -17.10 -16.92
N SER A 343 0.87 -16.91 -15.84
CA SER A 343 -0.59 -16.74 -15.86
C SER A 343 -1.01 -15.66 -14.87
N ILE A 344 -1.91 -14.78 -15.33
CA ILE A 344 -2.50 -13.69 -14.56
C ILE A 344 -4.01 -13.83 -14.58
N LEU A 345 -4.60 -14.03 -13.39
CA LEU A 345 -6.03 -13.92 -13.16
C LEU A 345 -6.38 -12.54 -12.61
N CYS A 346 -7.29 -11.84 -13.27
CA CYS A 346 -7.88 -10.59 -12.82
C CYS A 346 -9.34 -10.83 -12.45
N THR A 347 -9.71 -10.44 -11.22
CA THR A 347 -11.11 -10.52 -10.77
C THR A 347 -11.62 -9.17 -10.29
N ASP A 348 -12.85 -8.83 -10.65
CA ASP A 348 -13.58 -7.67 -10.14
C ASP A 348 -15.09 -7.96 -10.16
N VAL A 349 -15.85 -7.34 -9.27
CA VAL A 349 -17.31 -7.51 -9.19
C VAL A 349 -18.07 -6.66 -10.21
N SER A 350 -17.41 -5.64 -10.78
CA SER A 350 -17.96 -4.76 -11.80
C SER A 350 -17.50 -5.23 -13.18
N ASP A 351 -18.45 -5.68 -14.01
CA ASP A 351 -18.16 -6.06 -15.41
C ASP A 351 -17.57 -4.89 -16.18
N MET A 352 -18.11 -3.68 -16.02
CA MET A 352 -17.57 -2.47 -16.66
C MET A 352 -16.08 -2.26 -16.36
N ARG A 353 -15.67 -2.30 -15.08
CA ARG A 353 -14.26 -2.09 -14.72
C ARG A 353 -13.37 -3.23 -15.18
N LEU A 354 -13.88 -4.46 -15.14
CA LEU A 354 -13.18 -5.64 -15.58
C LEU A 354 -12.96 -5.59 -17.09
N ASP A 355 -14.01 -5.35 -17.88
CA ASP A 355 -13.94 -5.25 -19.34
C ASP A 355 -12.96 -4.17 -19.81
N GLU A 356 -12.95 -3.01 -19.15
CA GLU A 356 -11.97 -1.96 -19.41
C GLU A 356 -10.54 -2.42 -19.12
N LEU A 357 -10.30 -3.13 -18.02
CA LEU A 357 -8.98 -3.70 -17.68
C LEU A 357 -8.53 -4.69 -18.76
N CYS A 358 -9.40 -5.64 -19.12
CA CYS A 358 -9.07 -6.68 -20.08
C CYS A 358 -8.79 -6.09 -21.46
N SER A 359 -9.61 -5.16 -21.91
CA SER A 359 -9.42 -4.46 -23.18
C SER A 359 -8.10 -3.69 -23.23
N SER A 360 -7.64 -3.17 -22.08
CA SER A 360 -6.39 -2.39 -21.99
C SER A 360 -5.14 -3.28 -22.01
N PHE A 361 -5.19 -4.47 -21.40
CA PHE A 361 -4.00 -5.24 -21.06
C PHE A 361 -3.90 -6.63 -21.71
N ALA A 362 -4.99 -7.25 -22.16
CA ALA A 362 -4.98 -8.63 -22.66
C ALA A 362 -4.00 -8.82 -23.83
N ALA A 363 -4.08 -7.98 -24.87
CA ALA A 363 -3.17 -8.08 -26.01
C ALA A 363 -1.68 -7.92 -25.63
N GLN A 364 -1.37 -7.02 -24.68
CA GLN A 364 0.00 -6.82 -24.21
C GLN A 364 0.51 -8.01 -23.38
N ALA A 365 -0.38 -8.66 -22.62
CA ALA A 365 -0.05 -9.87 -21.87
C ALA A 365 0.19 -11.04 -22.83
N GLU A 366 -0.67 -11.22 -23.83
CA GLU A 366 -0.54 -12.26 -24.87
C GLU A 366 0.75 -12.11 -25.70
N GLU A 367 1.12 -10.88 -26.08
CA GLU A 367 2.39 -10.57 -26.76
C GLU A 367 3.61 -10.99 -25.94
N LYS A 368 3.49 -10.99 -24.61
CA LYS A 368 4.54 -11.45 -23.68
C LYS A 368 4.42 -12.93 -23.31
N GLY A 369 3.47 -13.67 -23.91
CA GLY A 369 3.25 -15.09 -23.63
C GLY A 369 2.64 -15.36 -22.25
N ILE A 370 1.94 -14.38 -21.67
CA ILE A 370 1.25 -14.49 -20.38
C ILE A 370 -0.19 -14.92 -20.66
N GLU A 371 -0.64 -16.02 -20.05
CA GLU A 371 -2.05 -16.38 -20.03
C GLU A 371 -2.81 -15.33 -19.21
N PHE A 372 -3.72 -14.58 -19.84
CA PHE A 372 -4.42 -13.47 -19.21
C PHE A 372 -5.91 -13.75 -19.11
N ILE A 373 -6.41 -13.85 -17.88
CA ILE A 373 -7.78 -14.28 -17.59
C ILE A 373 -8.50 -13.18 -16.82
N CYS A 374 -9.67 -12.80 -17.30
CA CYS A 374 -10.57 -11.89 -16.61
C CYS A 374 -11.85 -12.62 -16.19
N LEU A 375 -12.24 -12.46 -14.94
CA LEU A 375 -13.37 -13.18 -14.39
C LEU A 375 -14.15 -12.37 -13.35
N ASN A 376 -15.45 -12.20 -13.56
CA ASN A 376 -16.33 -11.68 -12.52
C ASN A 376 -16.78 -12.83 -11.58
N PRO A 377 -16.36 -12.83 -10.30
CA PRO A 377 -16.69 -13.91 -9.38
C PRO A 377 -18.19 -13.97 -9.02
N LEU A 378 -18.97 -12.93 -9.30
CA LEU A 378 -20.43 -12.91 -9.07
C LEU A 378 -21.23 -13.40 -10.27
N ASN A 379 -20.65 -13.44 -11.48
CA ASN A 379 -21.35 -13.90 -12.67
C ASN A 379 -21.56 -15.42 -12.61
N LYS A 380 -22.81 -15.87 -12.52
CA LYS A 380 -23.15 -17.29 -12.43
C LYS A 380 -23.01 -18.04 -13.76
N ALA A 381 -23.00 -17.33 -14.89
CA ALA A 381 -22.83 -17.93 -16.21
C ALA A 381 -21.41 -18.51 -16.40
N ASP A 382 -20.43 -17.99 -15.66
CA ASP A 382 -19.01 -18.35 -15.81
C ASP A 382 -18.60 -19.54 -14.93
N ALA A 383 -19.54 -20.41 -14.53
CA ALA A 383 -19.26 -21.51 -13.61
C ALA A 383 -18.15 -22.45 -14.11
N GLU A 384 -18.11 -22.73 -15.42
CA GLU A 384 -17.06 -23.54 -16.02
C GLU A 384 -15.72 -22.81 -16.06
N ALA A 385 -15.69 -21.51 -16.40
CA ALA A 385 -14.48 -20.69 -16.37
C ALA A 385 -13.91 -20.57 -14.95
N LYS A 386 -14.76 -20.38 -13.94
CA LYS A 386 -14.37 -20.42 -12.52
C LYS A 386 -13.71 -21.74 -12.18
N ARG A 387 -14.38 -22.84 -12.52
CA ARG A 387 -13.86 -24.19 -12.25
C ARG A 387 -12.51 -24.40 -12.94
N ALA A 388 -12.41 -24.07 -14.22
CA ALA A 388 -11.17 -24.21 -14.98
C ALA A 388 -10.00 -23.45 -14.33
N VAL A 389 -10.24 -22.23 -13.83
CA VAL A 389 -9.20 -21.39 -13.24
C VAL A 389 -8.82 -21.81 -11.81
N PHE A 390 -9.80 -22.20 -10.99
CA PHE A 390 -9.62 -22.45 -9.57
C PHE A 390 -9.40 -23.94 -9.21
N ASP A 391 -9.65 -24.89 -10.10
CA ASP A 391 -9.41 -26.34 -9.87
C ASP A 391 -7.92 -26.74 -10.00
N HIS A 392 -7.03 -25.79 -10.29
CA HIS A 392 -5.59 -25.99 -10.29
C HIS A 392 -5.01 -26.04 -8.87
N SER A 393 -3.71 -26.35 -8.73
CA SER A 393 -3.00 -26.49 -7.44
C SER A 393 -2.83 -25.20 -6.61
N GLY A 394 -3.62 -24.16 -6.89
CA GLY A 394 -3.54 -22.83 -6.26
C GLY A 394 -2.71 -21.80 -7.02
N PHE A 395 -2.54 -20.63 -6.42
CA PHE A 395 -1.76 -19.50 -6.93
C PHE A 395 -0.45 -19.31 -6.15
N ASP A 396 0.64 -19.05 -6.86
CA ASP A 396 1.93 -18.70 -6.25
C ASP A 396 1.87 -17.29 -5.63
N ASP A 397 1.04 -16.42 -6.20
CA ASP A 397 0.85 -15.04 -5.78
C ASP A 397 -0.61 -14.66 -5.77
N VAL A 398 -1.07 -14.05 -4.67
CA VAL A 398 -2.40 -13.43 -4.59
C VAL A 398 -2.24 -11.99 -4.10
N VAL A 399 -2.61 -11.02 -4.93
CA VAL A 399 -2.57 -9.59 -4.57
C VAL A 399 -3.99 -9.11 -4.32
N VAL A 400 -4.31 -8.86 -3.06
CA VAL A 400 -5.65 -8.44 -2.64
C VAL A 400 -5.74 -6.93 -2.62
N LEU A 401 -6.56 -6.38 -3.52
CA LEU A 401 -6.75 -4.94 -3.75
C LEU A 401 -8.15 -4.47 -3.29
N ALA A 402 -9.04 -5.42 -2.98
CA ALA A 402 -10.35 -5.17 -2.39
C ALA A 402 -10.30 -5.27 -0.85
N PRO A 403 -10.67 -4.21 -0.09
CA PRO A 403 -10.60 -4.20 1.36
C PRO A 403 -11.83 -4.88 2.00
N ILE A 404 -12.15 -6.10 1.57
CA ILE A 404 -13.36 -6.83 2.00
C ILE A 404 -12.95 -8.09 2.77
N PRO A 405 -13.26 -8.21 4.08
CA PRO A 405 -12.82 -9.33 4.93
C PRO A 405 -13.13 -10.72 4.37
N SER A 406 -14.35 -10.93 3.88
CA SER A 406 -14.76 -12.22 3.31
C SER A 406 -13.99 -12.58 2.03
N VAL A 407 -13.65 -11.59 1.22
CA VAL A 407 -12.86 -11.77 0.00
C VAL A 407 -11.41 -12.09 0.33
N ILE A 408 -10.84 -11.44 1.36
CA ILE A 408 -9.49 -11.76 1.85
C ILE A 408 -9.43 -13.20 2.39
N ALA A 409 -10.43 -13.62 3.17
CA ALA A 409 -10.51 -14.98 3.70
C ALA A 409 -10.63 -16.03 2.59
N ASP A 410 -11.48 -15.78 1.59
CA ASP A 410 -11.68 -16.65 0.44
C ASP A 410 -10.39 -16.78 -0.39
N ALA A 411 -9.77 -15.64 -0.70
CA ALA A 411 -8.53 -15.58 -1.48
C ALA A 411 -7.39 -16.40 -0.86
N ALA A 412 -7.27 -16.38 0.47
CA ALA A 412 -6.27 -17.17 1.19
C ALA A 412 -6.41 -18.69 0.97
N THR A 413 -7.62 -19.19 0.70
CA THR A 413 -7.87 -20.63 0.50
C THR A 413 -7.35 -21.16 -0.84
N HIS A 414 -7.00 -20.27 -1.76
CA HIS A 414 -6.51 -20.60 -3.09
C HIS A 414 -4.99 -20.47 -3.24
N LEU A 415 -4.25 -20.22 -2.16
CA LEU A 415 -2.79 -20.22 -2.20
C LEU A 415 -2.25 -21.63 -2.48
N ALA A 416 -1.32 -21.71 -3.44
CA ALA A 416 -0.53 -22.91 -3.66
C ALA A 416 0.40 -23.16 -2.46
N PRO A 417 0.94 -24.38 -2.28
CA PRO A 417 2.08 -24.59 -1.40
C PRO A 417 3.20 -23.60 -1.73
N ARG A 418 3.76 -22.95 -0.71
CA ARG A 418 4.76 -21.88 -0.81
C ARG A 418 4.25 -20.61 -1.52
N GLY A 419 2.93 -20.42 -1.59
CA GLY A 419 2.29 -19.23 -2.13
C GLY A 419 2.37 -18.03 -1.19
N VAL A 420 2.35 -16.83 -1.76
CA VAL A 420 2.37 -15.56 -1.01
C VAL A 420 1.13 -14.74 -1.34
N MET A 421 0.37 -14.35 -0.32
CA MET A 421 -0.72 -13.39 -0.45
C MET A 421 -0.30 -12.03 0.09
N ASN A 422 -0.41 -10.98 -0.72
CA ASN A 422 -0.21 -9.59 -0.33
C ASN A 422 -1.56 -8.88 -0.15
N VAL A 423 -1.91 -8.55 1.09
CA VAL A 423 -3.05 -7.70 1.44
C VAL A 423 -2.64 -6.23 1.27
N PHE A 424 -2.62 -5.79 0.02
CA PHE A 424 -2.32 -4.40 -0.34
C PHE A 424 -3.50 -3.47 -0.05
N ALA A 425 -4.73 -3.98 -0.14
CA ALA A 425 -5.93 -3.21 0.19
C ALA A 425 -5.83 -2.64 1.60
N GLY A 426 -5.98 -1.32 1.75
CA GLY A 426 -5.87 -0.70 3.07
C GLY A 426 -7.09 -0.95 3.94
N VAL A 427 -7.07 -2.04 4.70
CA VAL A 427 -8.11 -2.46 5.65
C VAL A 427 -7.90 -1.79 7.01
N ALA A 428 -8.98 -1.34 7.68
CA ALA A 428 -8.87 -0.72 9.00
C ALA A 428 -8.22 -1.66 10.04
N ARG A 429 -7.38 -1.10 10.93
CA ARG A 429 -6.83 -1.84 12.08
C ARG A 429 -7.97 -2.35 12.97
N GLY A 430 -7.84 -3.56 13.49
CA GLY A 430 -8.89 -4.25 14.24
C GLY A 430 -9.87 -5.01 13.36
N THR A 431 -9.70 -5.00 12.03
CA THR A 431 -10.51 -5.83 11.13
C THR A 431 -10.03 -7.27 11.19
N LEU A 432 -10.84 -8.12 11.81
CA LEU A 432 -10.55 -9.54 11.94
C LEU A 432 -11.00 -10.33 10.70
N VAL A 433 -10.13 -11.20 10.20
CA VAL A 433 -10.40 -12.13 9.10
C VAL A 433 -10.13 -13.56 9.55
N SER A 434 -11.05 -14.46 9.24
CA SER A 434 -10.93 -15.88 9.56
C SER A 434 -9.99 -16.58 8.56
N LEU A 435 -8.77 -16.89 8.99
CA LEU A 435 -7.72 -17.52 8.20
C LEU A 435 -7.36 -18.90 8.76
N ASP A 436 -6.99 -19.82 7.88
CA ASP A 436 -6.41 -21.11 8.30
C ASP A 436 -4.89 -20.96 8.43
N LEU A 437 -4.41 -20.63 9.64
CA LEU A 437 -2.98 -20.52 9.88
C LEU A 437 -2.25 -21.86 9.87
N SER A 438 -2.95 -23.00 9.79
CA SER A 438 -2.30 -24.30 9.56
C SER A 438 -1.48 -24.28 8.28
N ASP A 439 -1.95 -23.56 7.25
CA ASP A 439 -1.27 -23.46 5.97
C ASP A 439 0.10 -22.75 6.09
N ALA A 440 0.32 -21.90 7.10
CA ALA A 440 1.59 -21.22 7.30
C ALA A 440 2.75 -22.19 7.59
N TYR A 441 2.46 -23.40 8.08
CA TYR A 441 3.46 -24.43 8.39
C TYR A 441 3.22 -25.76 7.67
N LEU A 442 1.99 -26.08 7.25
CA LEU A 442 1.71 -27.29 6.47
C LEU A 442 1.91 -27.09 4.96
N LYS A 443 1.79 -25.84 4.48
CA LYS A 443 1.95 -25.47 3.08
C LYS A 443 3.04 -24.41 2.87
N ASP A 444 3.71 -23.94 3.93
CA ASP A 444 4.67 -22.83 3.88
C ASP A 444 4.12 -21.56 3.22
N ILE A 445 2.81 -21.26 3.34
CA ILE A 445 2.26 -20.03 2.78
C ILE A 445 2.68 -18.81 3.59
N ARG A 446 2.57 -17.63 2.99
CA ARG A 446 2.77 -16.36 3.69
C ARG A 446 1.70 -15.36 3.36
N VAL A 447 1.16 -14.70 4.38
CA VAL A 447 0.28 -13.54 4.23
C VAL A 447 1.05 -12.30 4.66
N ILE A 448 1.26 -11.40 3.72
CA ILE A 448 2.00 -10.14 3.90
C ILE A 448 1.08 -8.95 3.63
N GLY A 449 1.54 -7.76 4.00
CA GLY A 449 0.82 -6.52 3.72
C GLY A 449 1.76 -5.32 3.77
N HIS A 450 1.38 -4.27 3.06
CA HIS A 450 2.18 -3.05 3.00
C HIS A 450 1.33 -1.82 2.72
N SER A 451 1.73 -0.73 3.35
CA SER A 451 1.22 0.62 3.15
C SER A 451 2.39 1.59 2.98
N ALA A 452 2.12 2.71 2.31
CA ALA A 452 3.06 3.78 1.98
C ALA A 452 4.18 3.37 1.01
N SER A 453 5.17 4.24 0.84
CA SER A 453 6.36 4.05 0.02
C SER A 453 7.52 4.84 0.60
N LEU A 454 8.73 4.63 0.09
CA LEU A 454 9.93 5.38 0.46
C LEU A 454 10.39 6.28 -0.69
N MET A 455 11.28 7.23 -0.39
CA MET A 455 11.94 8.06 -1.40
C MET A 455 12.58 7.22 -2.53
N SER A 456 13.17 6.07 -2.20
CA SER A 456 13.75 5.16 -3.20
C SER A 456 12.71 4.59 -4.17
N ASP A 457 11.47 4.39 -3.72
CA ASP A 457 10.40 3.87 -4.59
C ASP A 457 9.94 4.95 -5.57
N PHE A 458 9.84 6.20 -5.12
CA PHE A 458 9.59 7.35 -6.01
C PHE A 458 10.69 7.50 -7.07
N GLN A 459 11.96 7.40 -6.65
CA GLN A 459 13.10 7.47 -7.56
C GLN A 459 13.05 6.36 -8.62
N LEU A 460 12.71 5.13 -8.22
CA LEU A 460 12.57 4.00 -9.14
C LEU A 460 11.42 4.20 -10.13
N VAL A 461 10.27 4.73 -9.68
CA VAL A 461 9.16 5.07 -10.59
C VAL A 461 9.59 6.12 -11.61
N LEU A 462 10.19 7.22 -11.15
CA LEU A 462 10.66 8.29 -12.04
C LEU A 462 11.74 7.81 -13.00
N GLU A 463 12.67 6.95 -12.55
CA GLU A 463 13.67 6.31 -13.42
C GLU A 463 12.98 5.55 -14.56
N LYS A 464 12.01 4.70 -14.24
CA LYS A 464 11.27 3.91 -15.23
C LYS A 464 10.40 4.77 -16.15
N THR A 465 9.78 5.82 -15.62
CA THR A 465 9.01 6.80 -16.41
C THR A 465 9.90 7.60 -17.35
N ASN A 466 11.09 7.98 -16.90
CA ASN A 466 12.07 8.67 -17.73
C ASN A 466 12.65 7.74 -18.81
N GLY A 467 12.88 6.46 -18.48
CA GLY A 467 13.35 5.44 -19.40
C GLY A 467 12.30 4.91 -20.39
N GLY A 468 11.03 5.27 -20.25
CA GLY A 468 9.94 4.75 -21.08
C GLY A 468 9.58 3.28 -20.80
N GLU A 469 9.98 2.76 -19.63
CA GLU A 469 9.62 1.41 -19.16
C GLU A 469 8.27 1.40 -18.42
N LEU A 470 7.82 2.55 -17.96
CA LEU A 470 6.56 2.73 -17.24
C LEU A 470 5.88 4.02 -17.71
N PHE A 471 4.57 3.94 -17.96
CA PHE A 471 3.75 5.08 -18.36
C PHE A 471 2.63 5.30 -17.32
N PRO A 472 2.87 6.11 -16.27
CA PRO A 472 1.90 6.28 -15.17
C PRO A 472 0.55 6.82 -15.61
N ASN A 473 0.56 7.70 -16.62
CA ASN A 473 -0.62 8.31 -17.24
C ASN A 473 -1.58 7.31 -17.90
N ARG A 474 -1.15 6.09 -18.24
CA ARG A 474 -2.06 5.04 -18.76
C ARG A 474 -3.19 4.69 -17.79
N SER A 475 -3.02 5.01 -16.51
CA SER A 475 -4.05 4.78 -15.48
C SER A 475 -5.12 5.87 -15.40
N VAL A 476 -4.99 7.00 -16.10
CA VAL A 476 -5.99 8.09 -16.07
C VAL A 476 -7.30 7.65 -16.71
N ALA A 477 -8.42 7.86 -16.02
CA ALA A 477 -9.77 7.57 -16.51
C ALA A 477 -10.64 8.82 -16.67
N ALA A 478 -10.39 9.86 -15.87
CA ALA A 478 -11.13 11.10 -15.93
C ALA A 478 -10.26 12.28 -15.52
N ILE A 479 -10.58 13.45 -16.07
CA ILE A 479 -9.93 14.71 -15.79
C ILE A 479 -10.95 15.78 -15.39
N GLY A 480 -10.51 16.81 -14.68
CA GLY A 480 -11.37 17.95 -14.35
C GLY A 480 -10.59 19.14 -13.81
N SER A 481 -11.26 20.28 -13.73
CA SER A 481 -10.74 21.47 -13.04
C SER A 481 -10.83 21.32 -11.52
N LEU A 482 -10.33 22.30 -10.77
CA LEU A 482 -10.40 22.26 -9.30
C LEU A 482 -11.82 22.01 -8.79
N SER A 483 -12.85 22.63 -9.38
CA SER A 483 -14.26 22.47 -8.96
C SER A 483 -14.79 21.04 -9.12
N ALA A 484 -14.17 20.22 -9.96
CA ALA A 484 -14.55 18.82 -10.19
C ALA A 484 -14.07 17.86 -9.09
N ALA A 485 -13.20 18.29 -8.17
CA ALA A 485 -12.58 17.41 -7.17
C ALA A 485 -13.61 16.66 -6.31
N MET A 486 -14.67 17.33 -5.86
CA MET A 486 -15.73 16.68 -5.07
C MET A 486 -16.45 15.59 -5.85
N ALA A 487 -16.79 15.84 -7.12
CA ALA A 487 -17.41 14.86 -8.00
C ALA A 487 -16.47 13.67 -8.27
N GLY A 488 -15.17 13.93 -8.43
CA GLY A 488 -14.15 12.88 -8.57
C GLY A 488 -14.03 12.00 -7.32
N LEU A 489 -14.03 12.60 -6.12
CA LEU A 489 -14.01 11.85 -4.86
C LEU A 489 -15.27 11.01 -4.66
N GLN A 490 -16.43 11.55 -5.06
CA GLN A 490 -17.69 10.80 -5.05
C GLN A 490 -17.63 9.61 -6.02
N ALA A 491 -17.10 9.80 -7.24
CA ALA A 491 -16.93 8.73 -8.22
C ALA A 491 -16.01 7.60 -7.72
N ILE A 492 -14.94 7.95 -7.00
CA ILE A 492 -14.05 6.96 -6.34
C ILE A 492 -14.81 6.19 -5.26
N LYS A 493 -15.57 6.89 -4.41
CA LYS A 493 -16.37 6.27 -3.34
C LYS A 493 -17.42 5.31 -3.88
N ASP A 494 -18.06 5.69 -4.98
CA ASP A 494 -19.12 4.89 -5.63
C ASP A 494 -18.56 3.86 -6.63
N ALA A 495 -17.24 3.81 -6.81
CA ALA A 495 -16.56 2.90 -7.72
C ALA A 495 -17.06 2.97 -9.19
N THR A 496 -17.43 4.17 -9.64
CA THR A 496 -18.02 4.39 -10.98
C THR A 496 -16.98 4.59 -12.10
N LEU A 497 -15.69 4.59 -11.75
CA LEU A 497 -14.57 4.70 -12.69
C LEU A 497 -13.55 3.57 -12.43
N ALA A 498 -12.91 3.07 -13.49
CA ALA A 498 -11.90 2.02 -13.39
C ALA A 498 -10.50 2.56 -13.04
N GLY A 499 -10.16 3.76 -13.53
CA GLY A 499 -8.83 4.36 -13.38
C GLY A 499 -8.78 5.59 -12.48
N LYS A 500 -7.64 6.29 -12.53
CA LYS A 500 -7.32 7.47 -11.74
C LYS A 500 -8.06 8.70 -12.25
N VAL A 501 -8.58 9.49 -11.31
CA VAL A 501 -9.08 10.84 -11.58
C VAL A 501 -7.94 11.83 -11.36
N VAL A 502 -7.71 12.71 -12.34
CA VAL A 502 -6.70 13.77 -12.25
C VAL A 502 -7.35 15.14 -12.31
N ILE A 503 -7.14 15.93 -11.27
CA ILE A 503 -7.60 17.31 -11.17
C ILE A 503 -6.46 18.24 -11.59
N TYR A 504 -6.73 19.16 -12.51
CA TYR A 504 -5.83 20.24 -12.89
C TYR A 504 -6.30 21.53 -12.18
N PRO A 505 -5.61 22.01 -11.14
CA PRO A 505 -6.15 23.11 -10.34
C PRO A 505 -6.18 24.46 -11.06
N ASN A 506 -5.30 24.67 -12.04
CA ASN A 506 -5.02 25.97 -12.66
C ASN A 506 -5.48 26.07 -14.13
N ILE A 507 -6.58 25.42 -14.48
CA ILE A 507 -7.22 25.50 -15.80
C ILE A 507 -8.59 26.19 -15.74
N LYS A 508 -9.17 26.51 -16.91
CA LYS A 508 -10.57 26.93 -17.04
C LYS A 508 -11.52 25.91 -16.39
N GLU A 509 -12.64 26.42 -15.88
CA GLU A 509 -13.70 25.59 -15.28
C GLU A 509 -14.13 24.47 -16.22
N MET A 510 -14.10 23.25 -15.68
CA MET A 510 -14.41 22.02 -16.40
C MET A 510 -14.95 20.99 -15.42
N PRO A 511 -16.14 20.41 -15.67
CA PRO A 511 -16.68 19.34 -14.85
C PRO A 511 -15.83 18.08 -15.00
N LEU A 512 -15.99 17.14 -14.06
CA LEU A 512 -15.40 15.81 -14.20
C LEU A 512 -15.81 15.20 -15.56
N THR A 513 -14.83 14.84 -16.36
CA THR A 513 -15.02 14.35 -17.73
C THR A 513 -14.16 13.12 -17.92
N THR A 514 -14.79 12.01 -18.32
CA THR A 514 -14.10 10.77 -18.65
C THR A 514 -13.34 10.88 -19.96
N LEU A 515 -12.32 10.04 -20.18
CA LEU A 515 -11.58 10.03 -21.45
C LEU A 515 -12.49 9.76 -22.66
N ALA A 516 -13.51 8.89 -22.49
CA ALA A 516 -14.48 8.60 -23.53
C ALA A 516 -15.31 9.83 -23.94
N GLU A 517 -15.73 10.65 -22.98
CA GLU A 517 -16.51 11.88 -23.24
C GLU A 517 -15.70 12.96 -23.97
N LEU A 518 -14.36 12.89 -23.96
CA LEU A 518 -13.53 13.82 -24.72
C LEU A 518 -13.79 13.75 -26.22
N ARG A 519 -14.29 12.60 -26.72
CA ARG A 519 -14.65 12.44 -28.14
C ARG A 519 -15.61 13.55 -28.60
N ASP A 520 -16.59 13.88 -27.76
CA ASP A 520 -17.63 14.85 -28.08
C ASP A 520 -17.27 16.25 -27.55
N ARG A 521 -16.63 16.31 -26.36
CA ARG A 521 -16.36 17.58 -25.67
C ARG A 521 -15.06 18.26 -26.13
N MET A 522 -14.02 17.48 -26.44
CA MET A 522 -12.69 17.98 -26.82
C MET A 522 -12.07 17.07 -27.91
N PRO A 523 -12.62 17.05 -29.14
CA PRO A 523 -12.23 16.08 -30.16
C PRO A 523 -10.75 16.11 -30.53
N SER A 524 -10.10 17.28 -30.47
CA SER A 524 -8.65 17.40 -30.73
C SER A 524 -7.82 16.70 -29.66
N VAL A 525 -8.19 16.82 -28.37
CA VAL A 525 -7.57 16.08 -27.27
C VAL A 525 -7.80 14.59 -27.42
N TYR A 526 -9.05 14.18 -27.69
CA TYR A 526 -9.40 12.76 -27.88
C TYR A 526 -8.59 12.10 -29.00
N SER A 527 -8.34 12.83 -30.10
CA SER A 527 -7.53 12.33 -31.22
C SER A 527 -6.05 12.07 -30.89
N LYS A 528 -5.59 12.53 -29.72
CA LYS A 528 -4.21 12.38 -29.22
C LYS A 528 -4.06 11.29 -28.17
N LEU A 529 -5.17 10.70 -27.69
CA LEU A 529 -5.10 9.48 -26.91
C LEU A 529 -4.43 8.37 -27.74
N ASN A 530 -3.80 7.41 -27.08
CA ASN A 530 -3.18 6.29 -27.80
C ASN A 530 -4.22 5.37 -28.44
N GLU A 531 -3.78 4.34 -29.16
CA GLU A 531 -4.66 3.37 -29.83
C GLU A 531 -5.59 2.61 -28.87
N ARG A 532 -5.27 2.62 -27.57
CA ARG A 532 -6.06 2.03 -26.46
C ARG A 532 -6.95 3.05 -25.76
N GLN A 533 -7.03 4.28 -26.27
CA GLN A 533 -7.78 5.41 -25.70
C GLN A 533 -7.28 5.84 -24.31
N GLU A 534 -5.99 5.61 -24.02
CA GLU A 534 -5.36 6.02 -22.77
C GLU A 534 -4.72 7.42 -22.90
N TRP A 535 -4.57 8.11 -21.76
CA TRP A 535 -3.99 9.44 -21.70
C TRP A 535 -2.50 9.45 -22.08
N THR A 536 -2.10 10.41 -22.91
CA THR A 536 -0.73 10.59 -23.41
C THR A 536 -0.23 12.00 -23.13
N ASN A 537 1.08 12.23 -23.27
CA ASN A 537 1.64 13.56 -23.10
C ASN A 537 1.16 14.50 -24.22
N GLU A 538 0.97 14.00 -25.45
CA GLU A 538 0.42 14.76 -26.56
C GLU A 538 -1.04 15.17 -26.34
N ALA A 539 -1.84 14.31 -25.70
CA ALA A 539 -3.20 14.65 -25.30
C ALA A 539 -3.19 15.72 -24.21
N GLU A 540 -2.29 15.60 -23.24
CA GLU A 540 -2.15 16.58 -22.17
C GLU A 540 -1.70 17.95 -22.68
N GLU A 541 -0.73 18.01 -23.58
CA GLU A 541 -0.28 19.25 -24.21
C GLU A 541 -1.43 19.95 -24.95
N GLU A 542 -2.18 19.22 -25.78
CA GLU A 542 -3.33 19.77 -26.49
C GLU A 542 -4.44 20.21 -25.52
N PHE A 543 -4.67 19.44 -24.46
CA PHE A 543 -5.61 19.78 -23.40
C PHE A 543 -5.22 21.10 -22.72
N LEU A 544 -3.98 21.22 -22.27
CA LEU A 544 -3.48 22.42 -21.61
C LEU A 544 -3.45 23.63 -22.56
N ARG A 545 -3.14 23.44 -23.84
CA ARG A 545 -3.22 24.51 -24.85
C ARG A 545 -4.62 25.11 -24.96
N LEU A 546 -5.67 24.29 -24.80
CA LEU A 546 -7.06 24.74 -24.82
C LEU A 546 -7.51 25.32 -23.48
N MET A 547 -7.01 24.77 -22.37
CA MET A 547 -7.57 24.96 -21.04
C MET A 547 -6.82 25.95 -20.15
N LEU A 548 -5.54 26.22 -20.44
CA LEU A 548 -4.82 27.33 -19.82
C LEU A 548 -5.34 28.66 -20.38
N LEU A 549 -5.37 29.68 -19.51
CA LEU A 549 -5.85 31.02 -19.83
C LEU A 549 -4.82 31.82 -20.63
#